data_AF-A0A645FP26-F1
#
_entry.id   AF-A0A645FP26-F1
#
_cell.length_a   1.000
_cell.length_b   1.000
_cell.length_c   1.000
_cell.angle_alpha   90.00
_cell.angle_beta   90.00
_cell.angle_gamma   90.00
#
_symmetry.space_group_name_H-M   'P 1'
#
loop_
_entity.id
_entity.type
_entity.pdbx_description
1 polymer ?
#
loop_
_entity_poly.entity_id
_entity_poly.type
_entity_poly.pdbx_seq_one_letter_code
_entity_poly.pdbx_strand_id
1 'polypeptide(L)'
;MHIRTKLQLTGLNMCKREMTPDCHEVIETLEKLKEYLGEKRLRNLAMCEHLRWNAFHFASGWRTWKLDEIDGESKPKDAIHKRHACLVDWDALRDVANAFGRDNPEYYQYLDVDQILHIPYVIREAGYTIYIDRGKAITTKNT
;
A
#
# COMPACT_ATOMS: atom_id res chain seq x y z
N MET A 1 -7.45 -7.90 -0.95
CA MET A 1 -8.25 -6.66 -0.83
C MET A 1 -8.43 -6.08 -2.21
N HIS A 2 -9.67 -5.97 -2.66
CA HIS A 2 -10.01 -5.45 -3.98
C HIS A 2 -9.86 -3.92 -4.03
N ILE A 3 -9.56 -3.34 -5.20
CA ILE A 3 -9.32 -1.90 -5.36
C ILE A 3 -10.51 -1.06 -4.85
N ARG A 4 -11.75 -1.48 -5.15
CA ARG A 4 -12.98 -0.82 -4.67
C ARG A 4 -13.06 -0.77 -3.15
N THR A 5 -12.63 -1.83 -2.46
CA THR A 5 -12.60 -1.86 -0.99
C THR A 5 -11.62 -0.83 -0.43
N LYS A 6 -10.44 -0.69 -1.05
CA LYS A 6 -9.47 0.33 -0.67
C LYS A 6 -10.07 1.74 -0.80
N LEU A 7 -10.73 2.03 -1.91
CA LEU A 7 -11.39 3.33 -2.13
C LEU A 7 -12.51 3.59 -1.11
N GLN A 8 -13.33 2.59 -0.83
CA GLN A 8 -14.40 2.72 0.17
C GLN A 8 -13.85 3.03 1.57
N LEU A 9 -12.77 2.36 1.98
CA LEU A 9 -12.10 2.63 3.26
C LEU A 9 -11.48 4.04 3.32
N THR A 10 -11.15 4.61 2.17
CA THR A 10 -10.67 5.99 2.09
C THR A 10 -11.77 7.01 1.86
N GLY A 11 -13.04 6.60 1.73
CA GLY A 11 -14.14 7.52 1.41
C GLY A 11 -14.09 8.06 -0.03
N LEU A 12 -13.26 7.46 -0.88
CA LEU A 12 -13.17 7.76 -2.31
C LEU A 12 -14.17 6.90 -3.08
N ASN A 13 -14.70 7.46 -4.17
CA ASN A 13 -15.47 6.73 -5.16
C ASN A 13 -14.73 6.70 -6.49
N MET A 14 -15.25 5.90 -7.43
CA MET A 14 -14.74 5.87 -8.79
C MET A 14 -15.89 5.82 -9.81
N CYS A 15 -15.70 6.50 -10.94
CA CYS A 15 -16.58 6.41 -12.10
C CYS A 15 -15.73 6.16 -13.35
N LYS A 16 -16.37 5.77 -14.46
CA LYS A 16 -15.67 5.68 -15.74
C LYS A 16 -15.22 7.08 -16.19
N ARG A 17 -14.11 7.17 -16.92
CA ARG A 17 -13.53 8.46 -17.34
C ARG A 17 -14.38 9.26 -18.30
N GLU A 18 -15.25 8.60 -19.06
CA GLU A 18 -16.22 9.28 -19.92
C GLU A 18 -17.35 9.98 -19.15
N MET A 19 -17.48 9.72 -17.85
CA MET A 19 -18.48 10.34 -16.99
C MET A 19 -17.88 11.52 -16.22
N THR A 20 -18.64 12.59 -16.10
CA THR A 20 -18.32 13.69 -15.17
C THR A 20 -18.94 13.38 -13.81
N PRO A 21 -18.16 13.13 -12.75
CA PRO A 21 -18.71 12.85 -11.42
C PRO A 21 -19.27 14.11 -10.77
N ASP A 22 -20.41 13.99 -10.08
CA ASP A 22 -20.87 15.01 -9.14
C ASP A 22 -20.02 14.95 -7.87
N CYS A 23 -18.90 15.67 -7.90
CA CYS A 23 -17.85 15.58 -6.91
C CYS A 23 -17.51 16.94 -6.29
N HIS A 24 -16.85 16.87 -5.14
CA HIS A 24 -16.09 17.99 -4.59
C HIS A 24 -14.75 18.14 -5.31
N GLU A 25 -14.04 17.02 -5.48
CA GLU A 25 -12.70 17.01 -6.07
C GLU A 25 -12.38 15.66 -6.73
N VAL A 26 -11.57 15.71 -7.79
CA VAL A 26 -10.99 14.56 -8.47
C VAL A 26 -9.53 14.35 -8.05
N ILE A 27 -9.17 13.10 -7.73
CA ILE A 27 -7.83 12.71 -7.27
C ILE A 27 -7.06 12.03 -8.40
N GLU A 28 -6.36 12.81 -9.21
CA GLU A 28 -5.72 12.30 -10.44
C GLU A 28 -4.23 11.97 -10.28
N THR A 29 -3.60 12.43 -9.19
CA THR A 29 -2.17 12.26 -8.94
C THR A 29 -1.91 11.64 -7.58
N LEU A 30 -0.71 11.09 -7.42
CA LEU A 30 -0.27 10.53 -6.14
C LEU A 30 -0.13 11.62 -5.07
N GLU A 31 0.26 12.85 -5.44
CA GLU A 31 0.41 13.98 -4.53
C GLU A 31 -0.94 14.39 -3.96
N LYS A 32 -1.97 14.49 -4.82
CA LYS A 32 -3.35 14.75 -4.37
C LYS A 32 -3.87 13.65 -3.47
N LEU A 33 -3.59 12.39 -3.80
CA LEU A 33 -3.99 11.27 -2.94
C LEU A 33 -3.28 11.35 -1.58
N LYS A 34 -1.98 11.66 -1.58
CA LYS A 34 -1.18 11.81 -0.37
C LYS A 34 -1.73 12.94 0.52
N GLU A 35 -2.05 14.09 -0.07
CA GLU A 35 -2.67 15.22 0.63
C GLU A 35 -4.02 14.83 1.23
N TYR A 36 -4.90 14.22 0.43
CA TYR A 36 -6.23 13.79 0.87
C TYR A 36 -6.18 12.79 2.04
N LEU A 37 -5.25 11.83 1.99
CA LEU A 37 -5.10 10.83 3.03
C LEU A 37 -4.47 11.43 4.30
N GLY A 38 -3.49 12.32 4.15
CA GLY A 38 -2.61 12.71 5.24
C GLY A 38 -1.79 11.52 5.77
N GLU A 39 -0.87 11.82 6.67
CA GLU A 39 0.15 10.85 7.12
C GLU A 39 -0.46 9.62 7.80
N LYS A 40 -1.34 9.83 8.79
CA LYS A 40 -1.91 8.74 9.61
C LYS A 40 -2.71 7.75 8.77
N ARG A 41 -3.56 8.23 7.85
CA ARG A 41 -4.40 7.34 7.03
C ARG A 41 -3.55 6.63 5.99
N LEU A 42 -2.60 7.32 5.36
CA LEU A 42 -1.67 6.70 4.42
C LEU A 42 -0.87 5.57 5.08
N ARG A 43 -0.32 5.82 6.27
CA ARG A 43 0.40 4.81 7.05
C ARG A 43 -0.47 3.60 7.37
N ASN A 44 -1.69 3.81 7.86
CA ASN A 44 -2.60 2.71 8.17
C ASN A 44 -2.97 1.89 6.93
N LEU A 45 -3.14 2.52 5.77
CA LEU A 45 -3.41 1.81 4.52
C LEU A 45 -2.21 0.97 4.06
N ALA A 46 -0.99 1.50 4.18
CA ALA A 46 0.23 0.76 3.86
C ALA A 46 0.39 -0.46 4.79
N MET A 47 0.14 -0.30 6.09
CA MET A 47 0.12 -1.42 7.04
C MET A 47 -0.93 -2.49 6.68
N CYS A 48 -2.13 -2.06 6.29
CA CYS A 48 -3.16 -2.97 5.80
C CYS A 48 -2.74 -3.69 4.51
N GLU A 49 -2.00 -3.03 3.62
CA GLU A 49 -1.47 -3.64 2.41
C GLU A 49 -0.40 -4.69 2.73
N HIS A 50 0.49 -4.40 3.68
CA HIS A 50 1.48 -5.34 4.17
C HIS A 50 0.83 -6.58 4.79
N LEU A 51 -0.17 -6.38 5.66
CA LEU A 51 -0.94 -7.50 6.24
C LEU A 51 -1.65 -8.33 5.17
N ARG A 52 -2.21 -7.68 4.14
CA ARG A 52 -2.84 -8.36 3.00
C ARG A 52 -1.80 -9.15 2.19
N TRP A 53 -0.60 -8.62 1.99
CA TRP A 53 0.49 -9.28 1.28
C TRP A 53 1.02 -10.49 2.06
N ASN A 54 1.19 -10.34 3.39
CA ASN A 54 1.50 -11.43 4.30
C ASN A 54 0.44 -12.54 4.24
N ALA A 55 -0.84 -12.19 4.39
CA ALA A 55 -1.94 -13.14 4.34
C ALA A 55 -1.99 -13.92 3.01
N PHE A 56 -1.78 -13.24 1.88
CA PHE A 56 -1.72 -13.89 0.57
C PHE A 56 -0.59 -14.93 0.48
N HIS A 57 0.61 -14.59 0.95
CA HIS A 57 1.76 -15.49 0.93
C HIS A 57 1.60 -16.66 1.89
N PHE A 58 1.18 -16.41 3.13
CA PHE A 58 0.93 -17.48 4.10
C PHE A 58 -0.15 -18.45 3.60
N ALA A 59 -1.27 -17.95 3.07
CA ALA A 59 -2.32 -18.79 2.48
C ALA A 59 -1.83 -19.59 1.25
N SER A 60 -0.79 -19.11 0.57
CA SER A 60 -0.15 -19.80 -0.58
C SER A 60 0.96 -20.78 -0.17
N GLY A 61 1.11 -21.05 1.13
CA GLY A 61 2.09 -21.97 1.70
C GLY A 61 3.50 -21.39 1.81
N TRP A 62 3.65 -20.07 1.73
CA TRP A 62 4.91 -19.43 2.07
C TRP A 62 5.06 -19.32 3.58
N ARG A 63 6.30 -19.25 4.03
CA ARG A 63 6.65 -19.02 5.44
C ARG A 63 7.70 -17.92 5.58
N THR A 64 7.76 -17.34 6.76
CA THR A 64 8.82 -16.41 7.13
C THR A 64 10.18 -17.09 6.99
N TRP A 65 11.12 -16.41 6.35
CA TRP A 65 12.53 -16.76 6.41
C TRP A 65 13.16 -15.97 7.55
N LYS A 66 13.52 -16.62 8.65
CA LYS A 66 14.10 -15.89 9.78
C LYS A 66 15.51 -15.44 9.41
N LEU A 67 15.91 -14.25 9.85
CA LEU A 67 17.19 -13.64 9.47
C LEU A 67 18.40 -14.47 9.93
N ASP A 68 18.28 -15.21 11.03
CA ASP A 68 19.30 -16.14 11.54
C ASP A 68 19.44 -17.43 10.71
N GLU A 69 18.50 -17.70 9.79
CA GLU A 69 18.50 -18.84 8.87
C GLU A 69 18.95 -18.46 7.45
N ILE A 70 19.38 -17.20 7.25
CA ILE A 70 19.79 -16.66 5.95
C ILE A 70 21.31 -16.60 5.90
N ASP A 71 21.92 -17.38 5.01
CA ASP A 71 23.38 -17.42 4.82
C ASP A 71 23.75 -17.03 3.40
N GLY A 72 24.50 -15.93 3.24
CA GLY A 72 25.08 -15.50 1.96
C GLY A 72 24.10 -15.00 0.89
N GLU A 73 22.83 -14.77 1.22
CA GLU A 73 21.79 -14.45 0.23
C GLU A 73 21.66 -12.94 -0.03
N SER A 74 21.64 -12.57 -1.31
CA SER A 74 21.50 -11.16 -1.73
C SER A 74 20.04 -10.69 -1.79
N LYS A 75 19.07 -11.61 -1.69
CA LYS A 75 17.64 -11.34 -1.86
C LYS A 75 16.83 -11.85 -0.67
N PRO A 76 15.79 -11.12 -0.24
CA PRO A 76 14.96 -11.51 0.91
C PRO A 76 13.96 -12.65 0.61
N LYS A 77 14.21 -13.46 -0.43
CA LYS A 77 13.22 -14.39 -0.98
C LYS A 77 13.91 -15.64 -1.54
N ASP A 78 13.48 -16.80 -1.04
CA ASP A 78 13.81 -18.11 -1.57
C ASP A 78 12.53 -18.75 -2.11
N ALA A 79 12.40 -18.72 -3.43
CA ALA A 79 11.22 -19.22 -4.11
C ALA A 79 11.15 -20.76 -4.16
N ILE A 80 12.29 -21.45 -4.10
CA ILE A 80 12.37 -22.91 -4.17
C ILE A 80 11.69 -23.51 -2.93
N HIS A 81 12.01 -22.97 -1.75
CA HIS A 81 11.45 -23.45 -0.49
C HIS A 81 10.29 -22.59 0.04
N LYS A 82 9.78 -21.66 -0.79
CA LYS A 82 8.69 -20.72 -0.45
C LYS A 82 8.92 -19.96 0.85
N ARG A 83 10.10 -19.35 0.99
CA ARG A 83 10.49 -18.53 2.15
C ARG A 83 10.66 -17.07 1.75
N HIS A 84 10.23 -16.15 2.61
CA HIS A 84 10.44 -14.71 2.37
C HIS A 84 10.67 -13.98 3.70
N ALA A 85 11.74 -13.20 3.78
CA ALA A 85 12.16 -12.49 5.00
C ALA A 85 11.19 -11.35 5.39
N CYS A 86 10.56 -10.70 4.42
CA CYS A 86 9.56 -9.65 4.67
C CYS A 86 8.22 -10.17 5.21
N LEU A 87 8.01 -11.49 5.36
CA LEU A 87 6.79 -12.04 5.99
C LEU A 87 6.87 -11.91 7.53
N VAL A 88 6.92 -10.68 7.99
CA VAL A 88 7.06 -10.27 9.39
C VAL A 88 6.10 -9.12 9.70
N ASP A 89 6.03 -8.70 10.96
CA ASP A 89 5.25 -7.52 11.35
C ASP A 89 5.82 -6.22 10.74
N TRP A 90 4.99 -5.19 10.69
CA TRP A 90 5.32 -3.92 10.03
C TRP A 90 6.64 -3.31 10.52
N ASP A 91 6.89 -3.30 11.83
CA ASP A 91 8.08 -2.66 12.40
C ASP A 91 9.35 -3.49 12.15
N ALA A 92 9.22 -4.82 12.07
CA ALA A 92 10.34 -5.74 11.80
C ALA A 92 10.85 -5.66 10.34
N LEU A 93 10.12 -5.02 9.43
CA LEU A 93 10.60 -4.74 8.07
C LEU A 93 11.90 -3.92 8.06
N ARG A 94 12.15 -3.12 9.10
CA ARG A 94 13.39 -2.35 9.25
C ARG A 94 14.60 -3.26 9.48
N ASP A 95 14.44 -4.28 10.31
CA ASP A 95 15.50 -5.25 10.57
C ASP A 95 15.81 -6.06 9.30
N VAL A 96 14.78 -6.40 8.52
CA VAL A 96 14.96 -7.03 7.21
C VAL A 96 15.70 -6.09 6.25
N ALA A 97 15.32 -4.81 6.17
CA ALA A 97 16.02 -3.84 5.32
C ALA A 97 17.51 -3.74 5.67
N ASN A 98 17.82 -3.67 6.95
CA ASN A 98 19.20 -3.63 7.45
C ASN A 98 19.97 -4.91 7.12
N ALA A 99 19.38 -6.09 7.35
CA ALA A 99 20.00 -7.38 7.08
C ALA A 99 20.34 -7.58 5.60
N PHE A 100 19.55 -6.98 4.70
CA PHE A 100 19.79 -7.00 3.26
C PHE A 100 20.53 -5.76 2.73
N GLY A 101 21.19 -5.00 3.61
CA GLY A 101 22.07 -3.89 3.23
C GLY A 101 21.37 -2.75 2.50
N ARG A 102 20.11 -2.45 2.84
CA ARG A 102 19.38 -1.31 2.27
C ARG A 102 19.83 -0.02 2.93
N ASP A 103 20.11 1.01 2.13
CA ASP A 103 20.49 2.33 2.64
C ASP A 103 19.38 3.01 3.46
N ASN A 104 18.12 2.69 3.15
CA ASN A 104 16.96 3.17 3.88
C ASN A 104 16.35 2.02 4.71
N PRO A 105 16.31 2.12 6.06
CA PRO A 105 15.67 1.13 6.92
C PRO A 105 14.17 0.96 6.61
N GLU A 106 13.53 2.00 6.08
CA GLU A 106 12.11 1.96 5.72
C GLU A 106 11.89 1.46 4.28
N TYR A 107 12.93 0.98 3.58
CA TYR A 107 12.83 0.60 2.17
C TYR A 107 11.65 -0.33 1.89
N TYR A 108 11.47 -1.40 2.68
CA TYR A 108 10.36 -2.33 2.47
C TYR A 108 9.00 -1.74 2.84
N GLN A 109 8.93 -0.93 3.90
CA GLN A 109 7.71 -0.20 4.27
C GLN A 109 7.31 0.80 3.17
N TYR A 110 8.29 1.44 2.54
CA TYR A 110 8.10 2.36 1.43
C TYR A 110 7.44 1.69 0.23
N LEU A 111 7.75 0.42 -0.05
CA LEU A 111 7.10 -0.31 -1.16
C LEU A 111 5.58 -0.44 -0.95
N ASP A 112 5.12 -0.71 0.27
CA ASP A 112 3.68 -0.75 0.58
C ASP A 112 3.04 0.63 0.49
N VAL A 113 3.74 1.68 0.95
CA VAL A 113 3.28 3.07 0.81
C VAL A 113 3.16 3.46 -0.66
N ASP A 114 4.18 3.15 -1.45
CA ASP A 114 4.24 3.44 -2.89
C ASP A 114 3.10 2.75 -3.63
N GLN A 115 2.76 1.51 -3.23
CA GLN A 115 1.62 0.80 -3.80
C GLN A 115 0.28 1.48 -3.52
N ILE A 116 0.10 2.09 -2.35
CA ILE A 116 -1.10 2.89 -2.05
C ILE A 116 -1.10 4.18 -2.88
N LEU A 117 0.04 4.85 -2.99
CA LEU A 117 0.14 6.12 -3.73
C LEU A 117 -0.04 5.95 -5.25
N HIS A 118 0.23 4.77 -5.80
CA HIS A 118 0.00 4.46 -7.21
C HIS A 118 -1.45 4.11 -7.57
N ILE A 119 -2.38 4.05 -6.61
CA ILE A 119 -3.80 3.80 -6.87
C ILE A 119 -4.40 4.73 -7.96
N PRO A 120 -4.17 6.05 -7.99
CA PRO A 120 -4.73 6.94 -9.00
C PRO A 120 -4.26 6.54 -10.41
N TYR A 121 -2.97 6.21 -10.55
CA TYR A 121 -2.39 5.73 -11.80
C TYR A 121 -3.07 4.43 -12.25
N VAL A 122 -3.12 3.41 -11.40
CA VAL A 122 -3.69 2.10 -11.75
C VAL A 122 -5.16 2.21 -12.16
N ILE A 123 -5.94 3.03 -11.47
CA ILE A 123 -7.36 3.23 -11.79
C ILE A 123 -7.53 3.98 -13.12
N ARG A 124 -6.67 4.96 -13.38
CA ARG A 124 -6.66 5.69 -14.66
C ARG A 124 -6.37 4.78 -15.83
N GLU A 125 -5.36 3.90 -15.73
CA GLU A 125 -5.04 2.91 -16.76
C GLU A 125 -6.18 1.92 -16.98
N ALA A 126 -7.00 1.66 -15.95
CA ALA A 126 -8.20 0.85 -16.06
C ALA A 126 -9.41 1.60 -16.68
N GLY A 127 -9.27 2.87 -17.08
CA GLY A 127 -10.34 3.67 -17.68
C GLY A 127 -11.29 4.32 -16.68
N TYR A 128 -10.88 4.46 -15.42
CA TYR A 128 -11.68 5.07 -14.35
C TYR A 128 -11.00 6.33 -13.79
N THR A 129 -11.79 7.14 -13.09
CA THR A 129 -11.35 8.29 -12.32
C THR A 129 -11.82 8.12 -10.87
N ILE A 130 -11.00 8.52 -9.90
CA ILE A 130 -11.37 8.57 -8.48
C ILE A 130 -11.71 9.99 -8.03
N TYR A 131 -12.68 10.13 -7.14
CA TYR A 131 -13.16 11.42 -6.67
C TYR A 131 -13.72 11.35 -5.25
N ILE A 132 -13.85 12.53 -4.62
CA ILE A 132 -14.50 12.75 -3.34
C ILE A 132 -15.95 13.17 -3.60
N ASP A 133 -16.93 12.47 -3.02
CA ASP A 133 -18.34 12.86 -3.12
C ASP A 133 -18.55 14.28 -2.57
N ARG A 134 -19.38 15.06 -3.24
CA ARG A 134 -19.74 16.42 -2.81
C ARG A 134 -20.37 16.46 -1.41
N GLY A 135 -21.06 15.40 -1.01
CA GLY A 135 -21.66 15.24 0.33
C GLY A 135 -20.71 14.71 1.42
N LYS A 136 -19.45 14.38 1.09
CA LYS A 136 -18.44 13.82 2.03
C LYS A 136 -17.21 14.70 2.18
N ALA A 137 -17.27 15.98 1.84
CA ALA A 137 -16.19 16.91 2.17
C ALA A 137 -16.00 16.91 3.70
N ILE A 138 -15.04 16.13 4.19
CA ILE A 138 -14.69 16.06 5.60
C ILE A 138 -14.04 17.40 5.91
N THR A 139 -14.70 18.21 6.73
CA THR A 139 -14.09 19.36 7.40
C THR A 139 -12.81 18.90 8.08
N THR A 140 -11.66 19.34 7.57
CA THR A 140 -10.35 19.23 8.20
C THR A 140 -10.38 20.02 9.50
N LYS A 141 -10.83 19.41 10.59
CA LYS A 141 -10.51 19.90 11.93
C LYS A 141 -9.18 19.29 12.32
N ASN A 142 -8.12 20.07 12.07
CA ASN A 142 -6.84 19.93 12.74
C ASN A 142 -7.05 20.10 14.24
N THR A 143 -6.90 19.02 14.99
CA THR A 143 -6.55 19.01 16.42
C THR A 143 -5.68 17.81 16.67
#